data_AF-A0A970Y6V9-F1
#
_entry.id   AF-A0A970Y6V9-F1
#
_cell.length_a   1.000
_cell.length_b   1.000
_cell.length_c   1.000
_cell.angle_alpha   90.00
_cell.angle_beta   90.00
_cell.angle_gamma   90.00
#
_symmetry.space_group_name_H-M   'P 1'
#
loop_
_entity.id
_entity.type
_entity.pdbx_description
1 polymer ?
#
loop_
_entity_poly.entity_id
_entity_poly.type
_entity_poly.pdbx_seq_one_letter_code
_entity_poly.pdbx_strand_id
1 'polypeptide(L)'
;MMRRRVLRVLRCALLAATLAGLVWPAPVLAATGATLASLGSPSSGDLVEHPAQWDGKVIDFQGEAVGEVMRRGDSAWLHLNDDAYSRKAADDIALAGYNAGQAVWAPSELAAQVKICGDYSHRGDLVHVVGIFHAACPEHGGDMDIHAVKLEVVLPGSPIARAVSGVRAAAAAALSLVAAGLWLLWRRRHRARGRAA
;
A
#
# COMPACT_ATOMS: atom_id res chain seq x y z
N MET A 1 -38.52 90.93 17.77
CA MET A 1 -38.23 89.52 17.42
C MET A 1 -36.72 89.37 17.22
N MET A 2 -35.95 89.05 18.25
CA MET A 2 -35.69 87.68 18.73
C MET A 2 -35.09 86.81 17.62
N ARG A 3 -33.76 86.67 17.63
CA ARG A 3 -33.07 85.53 18.24
C ARG A 3 -33.22 84.25 17.40
N ARG A 4 -32.17 83.99 16.60
CA ARG A 4 -31.46 82.70 16.43
C ARG A 4 -30.56 82.87 15.20
N ARG A 5 -29.44 83.60 15.32
CA ARG A 5 -28.14 83.03 15.68
C ARG A 5 -27.83 81.82 14.80
N VAL A 6 -26.97 81.99 13.80
CA VAL A 6 -25.54 81.69 14.00
C VAL A 6 -25.38 80.30 14.61
N LEU A 7 -25.79 79.25 13.89
CA LEU A 7 -25.46 77.85 14.23
C LEU A 7 -25.92 76.88 13.13
N ARG A 8 -25.43 77.04 11.90
CA ARG A 8 -25.46 75.99 10.87
C ARG A 8 -24.43 76.20 9.75
N VAL A 9 -23.42 77.04 10.00
CA VAL A 9 -22.24 77.26 9.13
C VAL A 9 -21.12 76.23 9.41
N LEU A 10 -21.33 75.21 10.25
CA LEU A 10 -20.23 74.39 10.79
C LEU A 10 -20.49 72.87 10.88
N ARG A 11 -21.29 72.25 10.00
CA ARG A 11 -21.53 70.78 10.09
C ARG A 11 -21.58 69.92 8.83
N CYS A 12 -21.26 70.41 7.63
CA CYS A 12 -21.17 69.52 6.45
C CYS A 12 -19.86 69.64 5.66
N ALA A 13 -18.84 70.29 6.23
CA ALA A 13 -17.48 70.32 5.68
C ALA A 13 -16.55 69.41 6.49
N LEU A 14 -16.92 68.14 6.66
CA LEU A 14 -16.10 67.09 7.26
C LEU A 14 -16.58 65.72 6.75
N LEU A 15 -16.52 65.51 5.44
CA LEU A 15 -16.49 64.18 4.81
C LEU A 15 -15.36 64.18 3.76
N ALA A 16 -14.20 64.65 4.21
CA ALA A 16 -12.92 64.27 3.63
C ALA A 16 -12.52 62.95 4.30
N ALA A 17 -12.64 61.83 3.59
CA ALA A 17 -11.76 60.67 3.73
C ALA A 17 -12.30 59.50 2.88
N THR A 18 -11.49 59.12 1.89
CA THR A 18 -11.26 57.72 1.49
C THR A 18 -12.45 56.93 0.93
N LEU A 19 -12.75 57.14 -0.36
CA LEU A 19 -13.39 56.14 -1.22
C LEU A 19 -12.43 55.72 -2.35
N ALA A 20 -11.24 55.28 -1.96
CA ALA A 20 -10.39 54.42 -2.77
C ALA A 20 -10.09 53.20 -1.89
N GLY A 21 -11.12 52.38 -1.69
CA GLY A 21 -10.97 51.07 -1.06
C GLY A 21 -10.06 50.24 -1.96
N LEU A 22 -8.81 50.11 -1.52
CA LEU A 22 -7.86 49.10 -1.98
C LEU A 22 -8.59 47.75 -2.09
N VAL A 23 -8.87 47.33 -3.32
CA VAL A 23 -8.96 45.90 -3.61
C VAL A 23 -7.52 45.43 -3.57
N TRP A 24 -7.04 45.08 -2.38
CA TRP A 24 -5.80 44.34 -2.24
C TRP A 24 -6.08 42.97 -2.86
N PRO A 25 -5.45 42.58 -3.98
CA PRO A 25 -5.51 41.19 -4.39
C PRO A 25 -4.82 40.44 -3.26
N ALA A 26 -5.61 39.69 -2.47
CA ALA A 26 -5.04 38.73 -1.55
C ALA A 26 -4.05 37.89 -2.38
N PRO A 27 -2.78 37.79 -1.98
CA PRO A 27 -1.89 36.87 -2.65
C PRO A 27 -2.53 35.50 -2.45
N VAL A 28 -3.04 34.93 -3.55
CA VAL A 28 -3.31 33.50 -3.62
C VAL A 28 -1.95 32.88 -3.36
N LEU A 29 -1.75 32.44 -2.12
CA LEU A 29 -0.60 31.67 -1.73
C LEU A 29 -0.75 30.37 -2.51
N ALA A 30 -0.15 30.34 -3.70
CA ALA A 30 0.09 29.10 -4.40
C ALA A 30 0.80 28.22 -3.39
N ALA A 31 0.15 27.13 -2.96
CA ALA A 31 0.77 26.13 -2.15
C ALA A 31 2.01 25.67 -2.93
N THR A 32 3.17 26.20 -2.53
CA THR A 32 4.46 25.73 -3.01
C THR A 32 4.49 24.27 -2.64
N GLY A 33 4.40 23.39 -3.63
CA GLY A 33 4.56 21.97 -3.45
C GLY A 33 5.94 21.73 -2.86
N ALA A 34 6.02 21.67 -1.53
CA ALA A 34 7.22 21.29 -0.84
C ALA A 34 7.49 19.85 -1.26
N THR A 35 8.47 19.67 -2.13
CA THR A 35 9.02 18.34 -2.41
C THR A 35 9.66 17.86 -1.13
N LEU A 36 8.96 16.98 -0.42
CA LEU A 36 9.50 16.25 0.71
C LEU A 36 10.65 15.40 0.17
N ALA A 37 11.89 15.80 0.47
CA ALA A 37 13.06 14.99 0.20
C ALA A 37 13.08 13.83 1.19
N SER A 38 13.11 12.62 0.67
CA SER A 38 13.28 11.42 1.48
C SER A 38 14.67 11.38 2.12
N LEU A 39 14.74 10.85 3.34
CA LEU A 39 15.97 10.70 4.11
C LEU A 39 16.66 9.35 3.89
N GLY A 40 16.13 8.48 3.02
CA GLY A 40 16.75 7.22 2.63
C GLY A 40 15.75 6.16 2.18
N SER A 41 16.28 5.00 1.82
CA SER A 41 15.49 3.85 1.37
C SER A 41 15.68 2.65 2.31
N PRO A 42 15.10 2.68 3.54
CA PRO A 42 15.21 1.57 4.47
C PRO A 42 14.47 0.33 3.96
N SER A 43 14.95 -0.85 4.36
CA SER A 43 14.17 -2.09 4.23
C SER A 43 13.10 -2.18 5.33
N SER A 44 12.10 -3.03 5.17
CA SER A 44 11.12 -3.27 6.23
C SER A 44 11.78 -3.81 7.49
N GLY A 45 12.87 -4.58 7.34
CA GLY A 45 13.70 -5.02 8.44
C GLY A 45 14.32 -3.85 9.20
N ASP A 46 14.86 -2.85 8.50
CA ASP A 46 15.40 -1.65 9.14
C ASP A 46 14.33 -0.85 9.89
N LEU A 47 13.10 -0.79 9.34
CA LEU A 47 11.96 -0.12 9.97
C LEU A 47 11.51 -0.82 11.26
N VAL A 48 11.55 -2.15 11.29
CA VAL A 48 11.16 -2.96 12.46
C VAL A 48 12.26 -2.99 13.53
N GLU A 49 13.52 -3.15 13.13
CA GLU A 49 14.65 -3.30 14.06
C GLU A 49 15.16 -1.95 14.59
N HIS A 50 15.01 -0.88 13.81
CA HIS A 50 15.46 0.46 14.17
C HIS A 50 14.33 1.52 14.03
N PRO A 51 13.15 1.32 14.63
CA PRO A 51 11.97 2.14 14.37
C PRO A 51 12.18 3.60 14.80
N ALA A 52 12.82 3.83 15.94
CA ALA A 52 13.10 5.18 16.45
C ALA A 52 14.05 5.98 15.54
N GLN A 53 14.86 5.31 14.71
CA GLN A 53 15.70 6.00 13.73
C GLN A 53 14.87 6.56 12.58
N TRP A 54 13.76 5.95 12.22
CA TRP A 54 12.97 6.29 11.05
C TRP A 54 11.65 6.99 11.37
N ASP A 55 11.18 6.92 12.62
CA ASP A 55 9.90 7.48 13.04
C ASP A 55 9.74 8.96 12.68
N GLY A 56 8.60 9.29 12.07
CA GLY A 56 8.26 10.62 11.58
C GLY A 56 9.07 11.11 10.37
N LYS A 57 9.96 10.29 9.81
CA LYS A 57 10.78 10.66 8.64
C LYS A 57 10.08 10.32 7.34
N VAL A 58 10.35 11.14 6.33
CA VAL A 58 10.01 10.82 4.95
C VAL A 58 11.01 9.81 4.42
N ILE A 59 10.53 8.69 3.90
CA ILE A 59 11.33 7.60 3.35
C ILE A 59 10.88 7.24 1.93
N ASP A 60 11.80 6.66 1.16
CA ASP A 60 11.48 5.95 -0.08
C ASP A 60 11.38 4.46 0.24
N PHE A 61 10.26 3.82 -0.09
CA PHE A 61 10.04 2.40 0.15
C PHE A 61 9.58 1.73 -1.14
N GLN A 62 10.11 0.54 -1.43
CA GLN A 62 9.75 -0.20 -2.64
C GLN A 62 9.49 -1.66 -2.31
N GLY A 63 8.32 -2.15 -2.72
CA GLY A 63 7.94 -3.55 -2.54
C GLY A 63 6.85 -4.01 -3.49
N GLU A 64 6.65 -5.32 -3.59
CA GLU A 64 5.55 -5.95 -4.29
C GLU A 64 4.26 -5.73 -3.48
N ALA A 65 3.21 -5.21 -4.11
CA ALA A 65 1.89 -5.15 -3.50
C ALA A 65 1.32 -6.57 -3.36
N VAL A 66 1.04 -7.02 -2.15
CA VAL A 66 0.53 -8.37 -1.87
C VAL A 66 -0.83 -8.35 -1.17
N GLY A 67 -1.61 -9.42 -1.34
CA GLY A 67 -2.95 -9.53 -0.76
C GLY A 67 -3.98 -8.73 -1.54
N GLU A 68 -4.50 -7.65 -0.96
CA GLU A 68 -5.56 -6.83 -1.55
C GLU A 68 -5.35 -5.35 -1.24
N VAL A 69 -5.81 -4.46 -2.13
CA VAL A 69 -5.95 -3.03 -1.83
C VAL A 69 -7.23 -2.82 -1.01
N MET A 70 -7.08 -2.69 0.31
CA MET A 70 -8.22 -2.59 1.23
C MET A 70 -8.73 -1.15 1.34
N ARG A 71 -9.66 -0.77 0.47
CA ARG A 71 -10.25 0.59 0.45
C ARG A 71 -11.16 0.85 1.66
N ARG A 72 -11.03 2.04 2.23
CA ARG A 72 -11.74 2.58 3.38
C ARG A 72 -12.06 4.06 3.12
N GLY A 73 -13.09 4.32 2.34
CA GLY A 73 -13.43 5.70 1.93
C GLY A 73 -12.35 6.29 1.03
N ASP A 74 -11.82 7.44 1.41
CA ASP A 74 -10.83 8.20 0.63
C ASP A 74 -9.39 7.70 0.78
N SER A 75 -9.20 6.65 1.57
CA SER A 75 -7.90 6.00 1.79
C SER A 75 -7.99 4.48 1.63
N ALA A 76 -6.83 3.83 1.51
CA ALA A 76 -6.71 2.39 1.39
C ALA A 76 -5.44 1.89 2.08
N TRP A 77 -5.54 0.69 2.63
CA TRP A 77 -4.38 -0.06 3.10
C TRP A 77 -3.81 -0.90 1.96
N LEU A 78 -2.48 -0.90 1.85
CA LEU A 78 -1.69 -1.82 1.04
C LEU A 78 -0.65 -2.51 1.94
N HIS A 79 -0.22 -3.69 1.54
CA HIS A 79 0.96 -4.33 2.11
C HIS A 79 2.00 -4.49 1.02
N LEU A 80 3.21 -3.97 1.25
CA LEU A 80 4.29 -4.00 0.28
C LEU A 80 5.44 -4.87 0.78
N ASN A 81 5.71 -5.98 0.09
CA ASN A 81 6.82 -6.87 0.42
C ASN A 81 8.12 -6.41 -0.26
N ASP A 82 9.18 -6.16 0.49
CA ASP A 82 10.50 -5.77 -0.03
C ASP A 82 11.55 -6.90 0.06
N ASP A 83 11.09 -8.10 0.38
CA ASP A 83 11.91 -9.30 0.50
C ASP A 83 12.53 -9.80 -0.82
N ALA A 84 13.34 -10.86 -0.73
CA ALA A 84 14.06 -11.45 -1.87
C ALA A 84 13.13 -12.00 -2.99
N TYR A 85 11.85 -12.24 -2.67
CA TYR A 85 10.86 -12.80 -3.60
C TYR A 85 10.14 -11.71 -4.41
N SER A 86 10.10 -10.47 -3.89
CA SER A 86 9.43 -9.32 -4.52
C SER A 86 9.96 -8.94 -5.91
N ARG A 87 11.28 -9.09 -6.15
CA ARG A 87 11.96 -8.58 -7.37
C ARG A 87 12.34 -9.62 -8.43
N LYS A 88 12.30 -10.92 -8.12
CA LYS A 88 12.76 -11.98 -9.03
C LYS A 88 11.63 -12.94 -9.38
N ALA A 89 11.55 -13.37 -10.64
CA ALA A 89 10.58 -14.35 -11.11
C ALA A 89 10.68 -15.68 -10.33
N ALA A 90 9.53 -16.31 -10.06
CA ALA A 90 9.39 -17.45 -9.14
C ALA A 90 10.19 -18.70 -9.54
N ASP A 91 10.62 -18.77 -10.80
CA ASP A 91 11.05 -20.03 -11.43
C ASP A 91 12.52 -20.39 -11.13
N ASP A 92 13.31 -19.46 -10.56
CA ASP A 92 14.73 -19.66 -10.25
C ASP A 92 15.20 -18.89 -8.99
N ILE A 93 14.34 -18.81 -7.97
CA ILE A 93 14.71 -18.17 -6.70
C ILE A 93 15.30 -19.21 -5.75
N ALA A 94 16.61 -19.12 -5.51
CA ALA A 94 17.22 -19.78 -4.36
C ALA A 94 16.52 -19.27 -3.08
N LEU A 95 16.08 -20.20 -2.23
CA LEU A 95 15.43 -19.85 -0.95
C LEU A 95 16.33 -18.87 -0.18
N ALA A 96 15.82 -17.66 0.04
CA ALA A 96 16.57 -16.57 0.64
C ALA A 96 15.64 -15.73 1.51
N GLY A 97 15.95 -15.64 2.81
CA GLY A 97 15.18 -14.85 3.76
C GLY A 97 13.76 -15.36 3.99
N TYR A 98 12.94 -14.49 4.55
CA TYR A 98 11.53 -14.71 4.87
C TYR A 98 10.68 -13.67 4.14
N ASN A 99 9.36 -13.86 4.12
CA ASN A 99 8.47 -12.81 3.67
C ASN A 99 8.56 -11.63 4.62
N ALA A 100 8.87 -10.46 4.08
CA ALA A 100 9.05 -9.22 4.82
C ALA A 100 8.47 -8.07 4.00
N GLY A 101 7.80 -7.16 4.70
CA GLY A 101 7.11 -6.05 4.08
C GLY A 101 6.60 -5.05 5.11
N GLN A 102 6.02 -3.96 4.61
CA GLN A 102 5.48 -2.88 5.42
C GLN A 102 4.06 -2.52 5.01
N ALA A 103 3.22 -2.24 6.00
CA ALA A 103 1.89 -1.70 5.77
C ALA A 103 1.98 -0.24 5.29
N VAL A 104 1.19 0.09 4.26
CA VAL A 104 1.13 1.43 3.68
C VAL A 104 -0.32 1.91 3.72
N TRP A 105 -0.52 3.07 4.33
CA TRP A 105 -1.77 3.80 4.28
C TRP A 105 -1.67 4.89 3.21
N ALA A 106 -2.51 4.82 2.17
CA ALA A 106 -2.45 5.72 1.04
C ALA A 106 -3.83 6.29 0.71
N PRO A 107 -3.92 7.51 0.16
CA PRO A 107 -5.14 7.97 -0.51
C PRO A 107 -5.63 6.95 -1.54
N SER A 108 -6.94 6.73 -1.60
CA SER A 108 -7.60 5.77 -2.49
C SER A 108 -7.24 6.01 -3.96
N GLU A 109 -7.03 7.26 -4.36
CA GLU A 109 -6.61 7.65 -5.70
C GLU A 109 -5.20 7.14 -6.03
N LEU A 110 -4.26 7.23 -5.08
CA LEU A 110 -2.91 6.70 -5.22
C LEU A 110 -2.95 5.17 -5.24
N ALA A 111 -3.66 4.56 -4.30
CA ALA A 111 -3.79 3.11 -4.20
C ALA A 111 -4.46 2.49 -5.44
N ALA A 112 -5.33 3.24 -6.14
CA ALA A 112 -5.97 2.78 -7.37
C ALA A 112 -5.01 2.57 -8.54
N GLN A 113 -3.76 3.04 -8.45
CA GLN A 113 -2.73 2.76 -9.45
C GLN A 113 -2.30 1.29 -9.43
N VAL A 114 -2.35 0.64 -8.26
CA VAL A 114 -2.08 -0.80 -8.11
C VAL A 114 -3.25 -1.59 -8.73
N LYS A 115 -2.92 -2.42 -9.72
CA LYS A 115 -3.84 -3.23 -10.52
C LYS A 115 -3.78 -4.70 -10.15
N ILE A 116 -2.60 -5.20 -9.82
CA ILE A 116 -2.40 -6.61 -9.47
C ILE A 116 -1.74 -6.67 -8.10
N CYS A 117 -2.38 -7.38 -7.18
CA CYS A 117 -1.76 -7.76 -5.92
C CYS A 117 -1.24 -9.19 -6.04
N GLY A 118 -0.09 -9.45 -5.42
CA GLY A 118 0.52 -10.76 -5.33
C GLY A 118 -0.39 -11.68 -4.55
N ASP A 119 -0.67 -12.83 -5.16
CA ASP A 119 -1.45 -13.91 -4.59
C ASP A 119 -0.79 -15.24 -4.94
N TYR A 120 -1.51 -16.35 -4.81
CA TYR A 120 -0.99 -17.63 -5.26
C TYR A 120 -0.70 -17.61 -6.77
N SER A 121 -1.67 -17.27 -7.60
CA SER A 121 -1.60 -17.24 -9.08
C SER A 121 -0.79 -16.10 -9.70
N HIS A 122 -0.58 -14.99 -9.00
CA HIS A 122 -0.04 -13.75 -9.57
C HIS A 122 1.12 -13.21 -8.75
N ARG A 123 2.07 -12.61 -9.45
CA ARG A 123 2.99 -11.63 -8.90
C ARG A 123 2.30 -10.27 -8.92
N GLY A 124 2.35 -9.56 -7.80
CA GLY A 124 1.83 -8.22 -7.65
C GLY A 124 2.63 -7.17 -8.40
N ASP A 125 2.06 -5.98 -8.50
CA ASP A 125 2.77 -4.80 -8.98
C ASP A 125 3.93 -4.47 -8.04
N LEU A 126 5.10 -4.17 -8.60
CA LEU A 126 6.20 -3.57 -7.84
C LEU A 126 5.92 -2.08 -7.69
N VAL A 127 5.74 -1.63 -6.46
CA VAL A 127 5.31 -0.28 -6.13
C VAL A 127 6.44 0.46 -5.43
N HIS A 128 6.66 1.71 -5.83
CA HIS A 128 7.51 2.67 -5.13
C HIS A 128 6.62 3.69 -4.40
N VAL A 129 6.89 3.89 -3.12
CA VAL A 129 6.16 4.79 -2.23
C VAL A 129 7.14 5.78 -1.64
N VAL A 130 6.76 7.06 -1.64
CA VAL A 130 7.38 8.08 -0.79
C VAL A 130 6.35 8.48 0.25
N GLY A 131 6.70 8.37 1.52
CA GLY A 131 5.76 8.58 2.61
C GLY A 131 6.43 8.84 3.95
N ILE A 132 5.62 9.20 4.94
CA ILE A 132 6.07 9.37 6.32
C ILE A 132 5.95 8.03 7.01
N PHE A 133 7.06 7.53 7.56
CA PHE A 133 7.02 6.32 8.38
C PHE A 133 6.60 6.65 9.81
N HIS A 134 5.70 5.84 10.36
CA HIS A 134 5.30 5.88 11.75
C HIS A 134 5.68 4.56 12.42
N ALA A 135 6.54 4.62 13.43
CA ALA A 135 6.85 3.47 14.27
C ALA A 135 5.64 3.03 15.10
N ALA A 136 4.82 3.99 15.52
CA ALA A 136 3.53 3.77 16.16
C ALA A 136 2.56 4.88 15.74
N CYS A 137 1.67 4.59 14.80
CA CYS A 137 0.79 5.58 14.21
C CYS A 137 -0.35 5.98 15.17
N PRO A 138 -0.51 7.28 15.51
CA PRO A 138 -1.58 7.71 16.40
C PRO A 138 -2.98 7.59 15.79
N GLU A 139 -3.09 7.59 14.45
CA GLU A 139 -4.36 7.46 13.74
C GLU A 139 -4.85 6.00 13.65
N HIS A 140 -3.93 5.04 13.76
CA HIS A 140 -4.19 3.62 13.55
C HIS A 140 -3.88 2.77 14.79
N GLY A 141 -4.12 3.30 15.98
CA GLY A 141 -4.04 2.52 17.22
C GLY A 141 -2.63 2.09 17.63
N GLY A 142 -1.59 2.75 17.09
CA GLY A 142 -0.20 2.41 17.32
C GLY A 142 0.38 1.41 16.33
N ASP A 143 -0.35 1.05 15.26
CA ASP A 143 0.19 0.21 14.19
C ASP A 143 1.37 0.91 13.50
N MET A 144 2.34 0.11 13.06
CA MET A 144 3.48 0.60 12.29
C MET A 144 3.08 0.69 10.80
N ASP A 145 3.20 1.88 10.22
CA ASP A 145 2.76 2.12 8.86
C ASP A 145 3.59 3.19 8.14
N ILE A 146 3.36 3.28 6.84
CA ILE A 146 3.84 4.39 6.01
C ILE A 146 2.63 5.15 5.50
N HIS A 147 2.51 6.42 5.86
CA HIS A 147 1.53 7.33 5.26
C HIS A 147 2.07 7.82 3.91
N ALA A 148 1.56 7.23 2.83
CA ALA A 148 2.01 7.50 1.47
C ALA A 148 1.60 8.91 1.02
N VAL A 149 2.60 9.68 0.59
CA VAL A 149 2.42 11.00 -0.06
C VAL A 149 2.48 10.84 -1.58
N LYS A 150 3.30 9.89 -2.05
CA LYS A 150 3.46 9.54 -3.46
C LYS A 150 3.50 8.03 -3.62
N LEU A 151 2.89 7.53 -4.69
CA LEU A 151 2.89 6.12 -5.06
C LEU A 151 3.00 6.01 -6.57
N GLU A 152 3.90 5.14 -7.04
CA GLU A 152 4.11 4.84 -8.46
C GLU A 152 4.30 3.34 -8.66
N VAL A 153 3.65 2.77 -9.68
CA VAL A 153 3.92 1.39 -10.11
C VAL A 153 5.19 1.38 -10.97
N VAL A 154 6.25 0.75 -10.48
CA VAL A 154 7.55 0.63 -11.15
C VAL A 154 7.55 -0.52 -12.15
N LEU A 155 6.93 -1.64 -11.79
CA LEU A 155 6.78 -2.80 -12.66
C LEU A 155 5.36 -3.38 -12.50
N PRO A 156 4.61 -3.59 -13.59
CA PRO A 156 3.31 -4.23 -13.50
C PRO A 156 3.45 -5.71 -13.09
N GLY A 157 2.48 -6.20 -12.35
CA GLY A 157 2.32 -7.58 -11.94
C GLY A 157 2.08 -8.50 -13.13
N SER A 158 2.22 -9.81 -12.89
CA SER A 158 2.11 -10.82 -13.94
C SER A 158 1.64 -12.17 -13.40
N PRO A 159 0.96 -13.01 -14.21
CA PRO A 159 0.64 -14.38 -13.81
C PRO A 159 1.90 -15.23 -13.60
N ILE A 160 1.87 -16.11 -12.60
CA ILE A 160 2.93 -17.07 -12.33
C ILE A 160 2.66 -18.37 -13.08
N ALA A 161 3.53 -18.74 -14.01
CA ALA A 161 3.43 -19.98 -14.76
C ALA A 161 3.73 -21.19 -13.85
N ARG A 162 2.76 -22.09 -13.68
CA ARG A 162 2.94 -23.33 -12.92
C ARG A 162 2.96 -24.54 -13.83
N ALA A 163 4.13 -24.85 -14.36
CA ALA A 163 4.32 -26.13 -15.05
C ALA A 163 4.36 -27.27 -14.02
N VAL A 164 3.48 -28.26 -14.17
CA VAL A 164 3.59 -29.51 -13.42
C VAL A 164 4.83 -30.24 -13.95
N SER A 165 5.80 -30.52 -13.08
CA SER A 165 6.99 -31.25 -13.53
C SER A 165 6.60 -32.67 -13.98
N GLY A 166 7.07 -33.07 -15.17
CA GLY A 166 6.75 -34.38 -15.74
C GLY A 166 7.14 -35.53 -14.81
N VAL A 167 8.23 -35.37 -14.05
CA VAL A 167 8.68 -36.34 -13.04
C VAL A 167 7.67 -36.48 -11.89
N ARG A 168 7.13 -35.36 -11.37
CA ARG A 168 6.10 -35.41 -10.31
C ARG A 168 4.82 -36.03 -10.83
N ALA A 169 4.41 -35.72 -12.06
CA ALA A 169 3.25 -36.33 -12.70
C ALA A 169 3.42 -37.85 -12.88
N ALA A 170 4.58 -38.30 -13.37
CA ALA A 170 4.89 -39.71 -13.54
C ALA A 170 4.93 -40.46 -12.19
N ALA A 171 5.55 -39.86 -11.17
CA ALA A 171 5.57 -40.43 -9.82
C ALA A 171 4.15 -40.57 -9.24
N ALA A 172 3.31 -39.53 -9.39
CA ALA A 172 1.91 -39.58 -8.94
C ALA A 172 1.11 -40.68 -9.65
N ALA A 173 1.29 -40.84 -10.96
CA ALA A 173 0.65 -41.91 -11.74
C ALA A 173 1.10 -43.31 -11.26
N ALA A 174 2.40 -43.52 -11.06
CA ALA A 174 2.94 -44.77 -10.56
C ALA A 174 2.40 -45.13 -9.17
N LEU A 175 2.41 -44.19 -8.22
CA LEU A 175 1.88 -44.39 -6.88
C LEU A 175 0.37 -44.69 -6.89
N SER A 176 -0.38 -44.03 -7.77
CA SER A 176 -1.83 -44.27 -7.93
C SER A 176 -2.12 -45.69 -8.42
N LEU A 177 -1.33 -46.20 -9.38
CA LEU A 177 -1.45 -47.57 -9.87
C LEU A 177 -1.14 -48.61 -8.79
N VAL A 178 -0.10 -48.36 -7.98
CA VAL A 178 0.25 -49.24 -6.85
C VAL A 178 -0.87 -49.27 -5.81
N ALA A 179 -1.39 -48.10 -5.43
CA ALA A 179 -2.50 -48.00 -4.48
C ALA A 179 -3.75 -48.73 -4.98
N ALA A 180 -4.10 -48.54 -6.26
CA ALA A 180 -5.22 -49.25 -6.90
C ALA A 180 -4.98 -50.78 -6.90
N GLY A 181 -3.77 -51.23 -7.23
CA GLY A 181 -3.39 -52.64 -7.18
C GLY A 181 -3.55 -53.25 -5.78
N LEU A 182 -3.03 -52.57 -4.75
CA LEU A 182 -3.15 -53.00 -3.36
C LEU A 182 -4.62 -53.04 -2.90
N TRP A 183 -5.41 -52.01 -3.24
CA TRP A 183 -6.83 -51.96 -2.94
C TRP A 183 -7.61 -53.12 -3.60
N LEU A 184 -7.31 -53.43 -4.86
CA LEU A 184 -7.92 -54.55 -5.57
C LEU A 184 -7.56 -55.90 -4.93
N LEU A 185 -6.30 -56.10 -4.54
CA LEU A 185 -5.86 -57.31 -3.85
C LEU A 185 -6.54 -57.47 -2.49
N TRP A 186 -6.61 -56.38 -1.72
CA TRP A 186 -7.32 -56.34 -0.45
C TRP A 186 -8.81 -56.69 -0.62
N ARG A 187 -9.49 -56.05 -1.58
CA ARG A 187 -10.91 -56.30 -1.88
C ARG A 187 -11.18 -57.75 -2.29
N ARG A 188 -10.30 -58.35 -3.10
CA ARG A 188 -10.40 -59.76 -3.50
C ARG A 188 -10.27 -60.70 -2.30
N ARG A 189 -9.30 -60.46 -1.41
CA ARG A 189 -9.10 -61.26 -0.18
C ARG A 189 -10.31 -61.18 0.76
N HIS A 190 -10.91 -60.00 0.94
CA HIS A 190 -12.09 -59.85 1.81
C HIS A 190 -13.35 -60.51 1.23
N ARG A 191 -13.57 -60.41 -0.09
CA ARG A 191 -14.69 -61.12 -0.74
C ARG A 191 -14.58 -62.64 -0.68
N ALA A 192 -13.35 -63.17 -0.80
CA ALA A 192 -13.12 -64.61 -0.69
C ALA A 192 -13.39 -65.12 0.74
N ARG A 193 -13.01 -64.34 1.77
CA ARG A 193 -13.26 -64.70 3.18
C ARG A 193 -14.75 -64.68 3.55
N GLY A 194 -15.53 -63.74 3.02
CA GLY A 194 -16.98 -63.67 3.26
C GLY A 194 -17.83 -64.72 2.53
N ARG A 195 -17.24 -65.54 1.64
CA ARG A 195 -17.90 -66.68 0.97
C ARG A 195 -17.60 -68.03 1.62
N ALA A 196 -16.67 -68.07 2.58
CA ALA A 196 -16.22 -69.29 3.26
C ALA A 196 -16.77 -69.42 4.69
N ALA A 197 -17.65 -68.50 5.09
CA ALA A 197 -18.45 -68.54 6.32
C ALA A 197 -19.92 -68.68 5.93
#